data_AF-A0A1Q6DPH7-F1
#
_entry.id   AF-A0A1Q6DPH7-F1
#
_cell.length_a   1.000
_cell.length_b   1.000
_cell.length_c   1.000
_cell.angle_alpha   90.00
_cell.angle_beta   90.00
_cell.angle_gamma   90.00
#
_symmetry.space_group_name_H-M   'P 1'
#
loop_
_entity.id
_entity.type
_entity.pdbx_description
1 polymer ?
#
loop_
_entity_poly.entity_id
_entity_poly.type
_entity_poly.pdbx_seq_one_letter_code
_entity_poly.pdbx_strand_id
1 'polypeptide(L)'
;MKIGALVPARLNSLRLPRKNILPLAGKPLVNWTIDVLLESDCFADITLSTESEEIADVVRSHYPESAVKILFRPEGLARHDSPMREVIRHYLQNRPAIDWLGIFLPTFPFRTAAQIRKASNAIHTLAPIRVTSVTREETFSRDFYYESKEGFRHFFRDHGIFCRHSSGCYTFHHRDFTDGEWSRYNLAMNERNYRLQVDARENTDVDTQEDFELSKRLTSVREIEPRPLVLHEAGPWFVSLPKGVPLEDFLAFIGPARLADPGQPLLILEKAPQPVFQFRFYESSPMRKYLACQTAERLMRPSELVVKTQNMQLLPTTYRQNESYRLTAKAPNGATQIEPVSKEAMLHIPATDTEEAIAHDRVIFMEELRKQQFYLDPFLLT
;
A
#
# COMPACT_ATOMS: atom_id res chain seq x y z
N MET A 1 30.50 2.64 7.13
CA MET A 1 29.38 1.83 7.64
C MET A 1 29.13 0.71 6.65
N LYS A 2 29.03 -0.53 7.11
CA LYS A 2 28.74 -1.70 6.28
C LYS A 2 27.22 -1.88 6.16
N ILE A 3 26.73 -1.81 4.93
CA ILE A 3 25.31 -1.99 4.63
C ILE A 3 25.10 -3.41 4.11
N GLY A 4 24.12 -4.11 4.67
CA GLY A 4 23.66 -5.43 4.22
C GLY A 4 22.27 -5.33 3.57
N ALA A 5 22.04 -6.12 2.54
CA ALA A 5 20.74 -6.30 1.91
C ALA A 5 20.13 -7.64 2.32
N LEU A 6 18.94 -7.58 2.91
CA LEU A 6 18.11 -8.75 3.21
C LEU A 6 17.02 -8.86 2.15
N VAL A 7 17.02 -9.99 1.43
CA VAL A 7 15.98 -10.36 0.46
C VAL A 7 15.17 -11.52 1.05
N PRO A 8 14.05 -11.25 1.76
CA PRO A 8 13.24 -12.33 2.32
C PRO A 8 12.31 -12.89 1.25
N ALA A 9 12.41 -14.19 0.98
CA ALA A 9 11.61 -14.89 0.00
C ALA A 9 11.03 -16.17 0.61
N ARG A 10 9.71 -16.33 0.52
CA ARG A 10 9.00 -17.56 0.89
C ARG A 10 8.39 -18.25 -0.31
N LEU A 11 8.29 -19.58 -0.27
CA LEU A 11 7.63 -20.32 -1.34
C LEU A 11 6.10 -20.22 -1.21
N ASN A 12 5.62 -20.37 0.03
CA ASN A 12 4.20 -20.43 0.35
C ASN A 12 3.57 -19.03 0.39
N SER A 13 3.21 -18.54 -0.79
CA SER A 13 2.45 -17.30 -0.99
C SER A 13 0.96 -17.65 -1.21
N LEU A 14 0.07 -17.08 -0.38
CA LEU A 14 -1.37 -17.40 -0.40
C LEU A 14 -2.10 -16.84 -1.63
N ARG A 15 -1.79 -15.59 -2.02
CA ARG A 15 -2.49 -14.87 -3.09
C ARG A 15 -1.97 -15.20 -4.50
N LEU A 16 -0.65 -15.44 -4.62
CA LEU A 16 0.01 -15.83 -5.85
C LEU A 16 0.99 -16.98 -5.56
N PRO A 17 0.63 -18.24 -5.83
CA PRO A 17 1.48 -19.39 -5.51
C PRO A 17 2.87 -19.31 -6.13
N ARG A 18 3.91 -19.66 -5.37
CA ARG A 18 5.33 -19.65 -5.82
C ARG A 18 5.78 -18.30 -6.41
N LYS A 19 5.13 -17.19 -6.04
CA LYS A 19 5.38 -15.83 -6.53
C LYS A 19 6.86 -15.46 -6.72
N ASN A 20 7.69 -15.72 -5.72
CA ASN A 20 9.10 -15.26 -5.71
C ASN A 20 9.97 -15.91 -6.80
N ILE A 21 9.57 -17.05 -7.35
CA ILE A 21 10.29 -17.74 -8.44
C ILE A 21 9.50 -17.76 -9.75
N LEU A 22 8.32 -17.11 -9.77
CA LEU A 22 7.52 -16.99 -10.96
C LEU A 22 8.26 -16.10 -11.99
N PRO A 23 8.37 -16.51 -13.27
CA PRO A 23 9.16 -15.79 -14.24
C PRO A 23 8.43 -14.54 -14.75
N LEU A 24 8.92 -13.36 -14.36
CA LEU A 24 8.51 -12.07 -14.90
C LEU A 24 9.43 -11.69 -16.06
N ALA A 25 8.89 -11.63 -17.28
CA ALA A 25 9.64 -11.45 -18.53
C ALA A 25 10.88 -12.36 -18.65
N GLY A 26 10.69 -13.66 -18.37
CA GLY A 26 11.73 -14.68 -18.47
C GLY A 26 12.70 -14.76 -17.29
N LYS A 27 12.58 -13.87 -16.29
CA LYS A 27 13.43 -13.83 -15.10
C LYS A 27 12.63 -14.09 -13.82
N PRO A 28 13.05 -15.01 -12.93
CA PRO A 28 12.38 -15.23 -11.64
C PRO A 28 12.22 -13.92 -10.86
N LEU A 29 11.07 -13.71 -10.21
CA LEU A 29 10.77 -12.44 -9.55
C LEU A 29 11.84 -12.01 -8.53
N VAL A 30 12.40 -12.94 -7.75
CA VAL A 30 13.50 -12.70 -6.80
C VAL A 30 14.76 -12.15 -7.46
N ASN A 31 15.05 -12.58 -8.69
CA ASN A 31 16.24 -12.18 -9.42
C ASN A 31 16.17 -10.69 -9.82
N TRP A 32 14.99 -10.14 -10.09
CA TRP A 32 14.84 -8.69 -10.33
C TRP A 32 15.34 -7.84 -9.16
N THR A 33 15.06 -8.28 -7.93
CA THR A 33 15.56 -7.61 -6.73
C THR A 33 17.06 -7.84 -6.53
N ILE A 34 17.56 -9.05 -6.75
CA ILE A 34 18.99 -9.34 -6.57
C ILE A 34 19.83 -8.55 -7.59
N ASP A 35 19.43 -8.51 -8.85
CA ASP A 35 20.16 -7.83 -9.92
C ASP A 35 20.35 -6.35 -9.61
N VAL A 36 19.29 -5.65 -9.19
CA VAL A 36 19.39 -4.22 -8.87
C VAL A 36 20.25 -3.95 -7.63
N LEU A 37 20.26 -4.88 -6.66
CA LEU A 37 21.14 -4.77 -5.49
C LEU A 37 22.61 -4.92 -5.89
N LEU A 38 22.92 -5.88 -6.76
CA LEU A 38 24.27 -6.06 -7.32
C LEU A 38 24.69 -4.85 -8.16
N GLU A 39 23.81 -4.37 -9.06
CA GLU A 39 24.06 -3.18 -9.89
C GLU A 39 24.25 -1.90 -9.07
N SER A 40 23.64 -1.83 -7.87
CA SER A 40 23.79 -0.66 -7.00
C SER A 40 25.20 -0.49 -6.43
N ASP A 41 25.94 -1.60 -6.28
CA ASP A 41 27.27 -1.66 -5.65
C ASP A 41 27.31 -0.99 -4.25
N CYS A 42 26.22 -1.10 -3.49
CA CYS A 42 26.06 -0.44 -2.19
C CYS A 42 26.23 -1.36 -0.99
N PHE A 43 26.37 -2.68 -1.20
CA PHE A 43 26.20 -3.67 -0.13
C PHE A 43 27.47 -4.48 0.12
N ALA A 44 27.83 -4.60 1.39
CA ALA A 44 28.88 -5.50 1.87
C ALA A 44 28.40 -6.96 1.99
N ASP A 45 27.08 -7.16 2.02
CA ASP A 45 26.43 -8.47 2.12
C ASP A 45 25.07 -8.40 1.43
N ILE A 46 24.81 -9.28 0.46
CA ILE A 46 23.47 -9.52 -0.09
C ILE A 46 23.09 -10.93 0.32
N THR A 47 22.03 -11.06 1.12
CA THR A 47 21.57 -12.35 1.64
C THR A 47 20.12 -12.59 1.28
N LEU A 48 19.86 -13.70 0.60
CA LEU A 48 18.54 -14.29 0.47
C LEU A 48 18.18 -15.01 1.77
N SER A 49 17.08 -14.62 2.41
CA SER A 49 16.52 -15.37 3.53
C SER A 49 15.29 -16.17 3.08
N THR A 50 15.37 -17.49 3.15
CA THR A 50 14.34 -18.41 2.66
C THR A 50 14.23 -19.65 3.53
N GLU A 51 13.08 -20.29 3.56
CA GLU A 51 12.88 -21.65 4.11
C GLU A 51 12.97 -22.74 3.03
N SER A 52 12.97 -22.33 1.77
CA SER A 52 12.75 -23.20 0.63
C SER A 52 14.04 -23.46 -0.12
N GLU A 53 14.42 -24.73 -0.23
CA GLU A 53 15.53 -25.19 -1.07
C GLU A 53 15.29 -24.81 -2.53
N GLU A 54 14.03 -24.91 -2.99
CA GLU A 54 13.65 -24.56 -4.35
C GLU A 54 13.99 -23.10 -4.71
N ILE A 55 13.70 -22.14 -3.81
CA ILE A 55 14.09 -20.74 -4.02
C ILE A 55 15.61 -20.60 -3.97
N ALA A 56 16.28 -21.31 -3.04
CA ALA A 56 17.73 -21.28 -2.94
C ALA A 56 18.40 -21.79 -4.22
N ASP A 57 17.89 -22.87 -4.83
CA ASP A 57 18.40 -23.46 -6.07
C ASP A 57 18.17 -22.55 -7.27
N VAL A 58 17.02 -21.85 -7.33
CA VAL A 58 16.79 -20.81 -8.34
C VAL A 58 17.84 -19.71 -8.22
N VAL A 59 18.16 -19.24 -7.01
CA VAL A 59 19.17 -18.18 -6.83
C VAL A 59 20.59 -18.71 -7.12
N ARG A 60 20.96 -19.91 -6.65
CA ARG A 60 22.27 -20.53 -6.92
C ARG A 60 22.54 -20.78 -8.40
N SER A 61 21.50 -21.05 -9.18
CA SER A 61 21.64 -21.24 -10.63
C SER A 61 21.89 -19.95 -11.41
N HIS A 62 21.63 -18.77 -10.81
CA HIS A 62 21.81 -17.47 -11.46
C HIS A 62 22.99 -16.67 -10.89
N TYR A 63 23.37 -16.90 -9.62
CA TYR A 63 24.38 -16.11 -8.94
C TYR A 63 25.39 -16.99 -8.21
N PRO A 64 26.69 -16.66 -8.26
CA PRO A 64 27.67 -17.32 -7.42
C PRO A 64 27.45 -16.95 -5.94
N GLU A 65 27.84 -17.85 -5.04
CA GLU A 65 27.73 -17.64 -3.58
C GLU A 65 28.53 -16.42 -3.10
N SER A 66 29.57 -16.02 -3.82
CA SER A 66 30.34 -14.80 -3.55
C SER A 66 29.54 -13.51 -3.79
N ALA A 67 28.52 -13.55 -4.64
CA ALA A 67 27.65 -12.41 -4.93
C ALA A 67 26.41 -12.39 -4.05
N VAL A 68 25.81 -13.57 -3.80
CA VAL A 68 24.57 -13.70 -3.02
C VAL A 68 24.67 -14.87 -2.05
N LYS A 69 24.54 -14.60 -0.76
CA LYS A 69 24.53 -15.64 0.28
C LYS A 69 23.12 -16.14 0.52
N ILE A 70 22.98 -17.42 0.85
CA ILE A 70 21.72 -18.01 1.27
C ILE A 70 21.72 -18.16 2.78
N LEU A 71 20.65 -17.71 3.43
CA LEU A 71 20.40 -17.90 4.85
C LEU A 71 19.08 -18.64 5.04
N PHE A 72 19.17 -19.94 5.32
CA PHE A 72 17.99 -20.73 5.68
C PHE A 72 17.42 -20.27 7.02
N ARG A 73 16.13 -19.96 7.04
CA ARG A 73 15.43 -19.56 8.26
C ARG A 73 14.65 -20.73 8.86
N PRO A 74 14.53 -20.81 10.21
CA PRO A 74 13.67 -21.78 10.87
C PRO A 74 12.23 -21.72 10.36
N GLU A 75 11.54 -22.86 10.32
CA GLU A 75 10.17 -22.98 9.81
C GLU A 75 9.17 -22.02 10.49
N GLY A 76 9.37 -21.74 11.79
CA GLY A 76 8.57 -20.76 12.54
C GLY A 76 8.66 -19.32 12.03
N LEU A 77 9.69 -18.98 11.24
CA LEU A 77 9.88 -17.67 10.60
C LEU A 77 9.39 -17.62 9.15
N ALA A 78 8.82 -18.73 8.65
CA ALA A 78 8.34 -18.87 7.28
C ALA A 78 6.81 -18.92 7.17
N ARG A 79 6.10 -18.79 8.30
CA ARG A 79 4.64 -18.75 8.32
C ARG A 79 4.14 -17.44 7.73
N HIS A 80 2.90 -17.46 7.25
CA HIS A 80 2.29 -16.29 6.62
C HIS A 80 2.12 -15.10 7.58
N ASP A 81 2.11 -15.37 8.89
CA ASP A 81 2.00 -14.42 9.98
C ASP A 81 3.33 -14.22 10.75
N SER A 82 4.44 -14.81 10.27
CA SER A 82 5.76 -14.58 10.86
C SER A 82 6.13 -13.09 10.75
N PRO A 83 6.37 -12.40 11.86
CA PRO A 83 6.59 -10.96 11.82
C PRO A 83 7.98 -10.65 11.27
N MET A 84 8.07 -9.67 10.35
CA MET A 84 9.30 -9.27 9.66
C MET A 84 10.47 -8.98 10.63
N ARG A 85 10.16 -8.47 11.83
CA ARG A 85 11.14 -8.22 12.90
C ARG A 85 11.99 -9.44 13.27
N GLU A 86 11.39 -10.63 13.26
CA GLU A 86 12.10 -11.87 13.61
C GLU A 86 13.01 -12.32 12.47
N VAL A 87 12.61 -12.10 11.22
CA VAL A 87 13.44 -12.34 10.04
C VAL A 87 14.65 -11.40 10.04
N ILE A 88 14.43 -10.12 10.37
CA ILE A 88 15.49 -9.11 10.55
C ILE A 88 16.46 -9.55 11.66
N ARG A 89 15.94 -9.94 12.82
CA ARG A 89 16.78 -10.39 13.95
C ARG A 89 17.62 -11.60 13.58
N HIS A 90 17.01 -12.60 12.94
CA HIS A 90 17.71 -13.79 12.47
C HIS A 90 18.84 -13.43 11.48
N TYR A 91 18.59 -12.49 10.56
CA TYR A 91 19.62 -11.99 9.64
C TYR A 91 20.77 -11.32 10.39
N LEU A 92 20.50 -10.36 11.28
CA LEU A 92 21.52 -9.59 11.99
C LEU A 92 22.36 -10.45 12.95
N GLN A 93 21.76 -11.46 13.59
CA GLN A 93 22.47 -12.44 14.41
C GLN A 93 23.51 -13.23 13.59
N ASN A 94 23.20 -13.52 12.33
CA ASN A 94 24.11 -14.23 11.42
C ASN A 94 25.06 -13.29 10.65
N ARG A 95 24.95 -11.97 10.85
CA ARG A 95 25.75 -10.94 10.17
C ARG A 95 26.20 -9.84 11.15
N PRO A 96 27.01 -10.20 12.17
CA PRO A 96 27.37 -9.27 13.24
C PRO A 96 28.17 -8.04 12.77
N ALA A 97 28.81 -8.12 11.61
CA ALA A 97 29.60 -7.03 11.03
C ALA A 97 28.76 -5.99 10.26
N ILE A 98 27.44 -6.16 10.15
CA ILE A 98 26.55 -5.24 9.44
C ILE A 98 26.07 -4.13 10.38
N ASP A 99 26.30 -2.89 9.95
CA ASP A 99 25.90 -1.66 10.67
C ASP A 99 24.48 -1.23 10.30
N TRP A 100 24.12 -1.44 9.02
CA TRP A 100 22.86 -1.04 8.42
C TRP A 100 22.25 -2.17 7.61
N LEU A 101 20.93 -2.33 7.72
CA LEU A 101 20.17 -3.34 7.00
C LEU A 101 19.18 -2.69 6.05
N GLY A 102 19.27 -2.97 4.76
CA GLY A 102 18.24 -2.70 3.76
C GLY A 102 17.33 -3.93 3.56
N ILE A 103 16.02 -3.73 3.59
CA ILE A 103 15.02 -4.79 3.40
C ILE A 103 14.41 -4.65 2.01
N PHE A 104 14.56 -5.69 1.19
CA PHE A 104 14.13 -5.70 -0.22
C PHE A 104 13.25 -6.92 -0.51
N LEU A 105 11.94 -6.71 -0.46
CA LEU A 105 10.99 -7.76 -0.85
C LEU A 105 11.12 -8.04 -2.37
N PRO A 106 11.18 -9.31 -2.80
CA PRO A 106 11.19 -9.67 -4.23
C PRO A 106 10.04 -9.05 -5.04
N THR A 107 8.95 -8.72 -4.35
CA THR A 107 7.66 -8.35 -4.94
C THR A 107 7.63 -6.95 -5.55
N PHE A 108 8.70 -6.16 -5.38
CA PHE A 108 8.87 -4.88 -6.08
C PHE A 108 10.02 -4.99 -7.11
N PRO A 109 9.74 -5.49 -8.32
CA PRO A 109 10.77 -5.83 -9.30
C PRO A 109 11.41 -4.62 -9.99
N PHE A 110 10.80 -3.44 -9.92
CA PHE A 110 11.18 -2.29 -10.75
C PHE A 110 12.02 -1.23 -10.04
N ARG A 111 12.48 -1.51 -8.81
CA ARG A 111 13.43 -0.62 -8.11
C ARG A 111 14.63 -0.30 -8.99
N THR A 112 15.23 0.87 -8.81
CA THR A 112 16.42 1.26 -9.59
C THR A 112 17.69 1.34 -8.74
N ALA A 113 18.81 0.94 -9.33
CA ALA A 113 20.12 1.04 -8.68
C ALA A 113 20.48 2.50 -8.33
N ALA A 114 20.01 3.45 -9.14
CA ALA A 114 20.18 4.87 -8.89
C ALA A 114 19.49 5.34 -7.60
N GLN A 115 18.26 4.91 -7.32
CA GLN A 115 17.58 5.24 -6.06
C GLN A 115 18.22 4.53 -4.86
N ILE A 116 18.64 3.27 -5.01
CA ILE A 116 19.36 2.55 -3.96
C ILE A 116 20.68 3.27 -3.61
N ARG A 117 21.43 3.75 -4.61
CA ARG A 117 22.63 4.58 -4.40
C ARG A 117 22.31 5.88 -3.66
N LYS A 118 21.21 6.57 -4.00
CA LYS A 118 20.77 7.77 -3.26
C LYS A 118 20.45 7.46 -1.80
N ALA A 119 19.76 6.35 -1.54
CA ALA A 119 19.45 5.91 -0.17
C ALA A 119 20.72 5.58 0.63
N SER A 120 21.67 4.87 0.01
CA SER A 120 22.99 4.57 0.59
C SER A 120 23.78 5.86 0.90
N ASN A 121 23.83 6.80 -0.05
CA ASN A 121 24.50 8.09 0.16
C ASN A 121 23.88 8.87 1.32
N ALA A 122 22.56 8.82 1.49
CA ALA A 122 21.87 9.48 2.60
C ALA A 122 22.31 8.91 3.96
N ILE A 123 22.53 7.59 4.07
CA ILE A 123 23.07 6.94 5.27
C ILE A 123 24.42 7.55 5.66
N HIS A 124 25.28 7.80 4.67
CA HIS A 124 26.63 8.31 4.90
C HIS A 124 26.71 9.82 5.14
N THR A 125 25.76 10.60 4.63
CA THR A 125 25.88 12.08 4.56
C THR A 125 24.89 12.83 5.43
N LEU A 126 23.73 12.24 5.77
CA LEU A 126 22.65 12.95 6.46
C LEU A 126 22.45 12.49 7.92
N ALA A 127 23.27 11.55 8.39
CA ALA A 127 23.14 10.89 9.68
C ALA A 127 21.68 10.48 10.03
N PRO A 128 20.96 9.81 9.10
CA PRO A 128 19.64 9.28 9.41
C PRO A 128 19.78 8.09 10.37
N ILE A 129 18.67 7.69 10.97
CA ILE A 129 18.54 6.41 11.68
C ILE A 129 17.76 5.41 10.82
N ARG A 130 16.93 5.93 9.90
CA ARG A 130 16.23 5.15 8.89
C ARG A 130 16.19 5.87 7.56
N VAL A 131 16.26 5.12 6.48
CA VAL A 131 15.91 5.59 5.13
C VAL A 131 14.71 4.80 4.64
N THR A 132 13.68 5.48 4.17
CA THR A 132 12.45 4.84 3.67
C THR A 132 12.18 5.34 2.27
N SER A 133 12.01 4.45 1.29
CA SER A 133 11.44 4.87 0.02
C SER A 133 9.98 5.25 0.22
N VAL A 134 9.54 6.30 -0.46
CA VAL A 134 8.17 6.80 -0.37
C VAL A 134 7.63 7.12 -1.75
N THR A 135 6.44 6.65 -2.05
CA THR A 135 5.58 7.15 -3.12
C THR A 135 4.50 7.98 -2.45
N ARG A 136 4.19 9.16 -3.01
CA ARG A 136 3.15 10.02 -2.44
C ARG A 136 1.80 9.53 -2.92
N GLU A 137 0.88 9.34 -1.98
CA GLU A 137 -0.50 8.99 -2.25
C GLU A 137 -1.39 10.01 -1.54
N GLU A 138 -2.41 10.46 -2.24
CA GLU A 138 -3.43 11.36 -1.72
C GLU A 138 -4.76 10.61 -1.77
N THR A 139 -5.43 10.52 -0.63
CA THR A 139 -6.79 9.96 -0.54
C THR A 139 -7.69 10.91 0.21
N PHE A 140 -8.99 10.77 -0.02
CA PHE A 140 -10.00 11.44 0.76
C PHE A 140 -10.57 10.45 1.78
N SER A 141 -10.58 10.79 3.07
CA SER A 141 -11.01 9.85 4.12
C SER A 141 -12.43 9.32 3.88
N ARG A 142 -13.30 10.10 3.23
CA ARG A 142 -14.67 9.68 2.90
C ARG A 142 -14.77 8.74 1.69
N ASP A 143 -13.69 8.50 0.96
CA ASP A 143 -13.70 7.56 -0.15
C ASP A 143 -13.55 6.09 0.31
N PHE A 144 -13.46 5.81 1.61
CA PHE A 144 -13.37 4.44 2.15
C PHE A 144 -14.71 3.93 2.69
N TYR A 145 -15.05 2.70 2.33
CA TYR A 145 -16.31 2.05 2.66
C TYR A 145 -16.09 0.64 3.19
N TYR A 146 -17.05 0.12 3.94
CA TYR A 146 -17.16 -1.30 4.28
C TYR A 146 -18.58 -1.80 4.05
N GLU A 147 -18.70 -3.11 3.83
CA GLU A 147 -19.97 -3.78 3.60
C GLU A 147 -20.71 -4.04 4.92
N SER A 148 -22.02 -3.79 4.93
CA SER A 148 -22.95 -4.03 6.03
C SER A 148 -24.20 -4.74 5.53
N LYS A 149 -25.07 -5.21 6.43
CA LYS A 149 -26.32 -5.92 6.04
C LYS A 149 -27.26 -5.09 5.16
N GLU A 150 -27.23 -3.77 5.33
CA GLU A 150 -28.14 -2.83 4.64
C GLU A 150 -27.51 -2.24 3.36
N GLY A 151 -26.23 -2.50 3.10
CA GLY A 151 -25.46 -1.87 2.02
C GLY A 151 -24.07 -1.45 2.47
N PHE A 152 -23.53 -0.39 1.90
CA PHE A 152 -22.18 0.10 2.17
C PHE A 152 -22.21 1.33 3.06
N ARG A 153 -21.31 1.38 4.03
CA ARG A 153 -21.18 2.50 4.96
C ARG A 153 -19.78 3.08 4.89
N HIS A 154 -19.66 4.38 5.13
CA HIS A 154 -18.37 5.04 5.24
C HIS A 154 -17.55 4.42 6.38
N PHE A 155 -16.27 4.15 6.11
CA PHE A 155 -15.33 3.67 7.11
C PHE A 155 -14.98 4.78 8.11
N PHE A 156 -14.73 6.00 7.61
CA PHE A 156 -14.48 7.20 8.41
C PHE A 156 -15.75 8.03 8.53
N ARG A 157 -16.24 8.21 9.77
CA ARG A 157 -17.47 8.96 10.07
C ARG A 157 -17.28 10.47 10.18
N ASP A 158 -16.03 10.91 10.39
CA ASP A 158 -15.68 12.31 10.55
C ASP A 158 -15.81 13.10 9.23
N HIS A 159 -15.51 14.40 9.30
CA HIS A 159 -15.34 15.21 8.10
C HIS A 159 -14.34 14.57 7.14
N GLY A 160 -14.63 14.72 5.85
CA GLY A 160 -13.67 14.34 4.82
C GLY A 160 -12.38 15.12 4.98
N ILE A 161 -11.28 14.42 5.23
CA ILE A 161 -9.94 15.00 5.30
C ILE A 161 -9.17 14.48 4.09
N PHE A 162 -8.48 15.38 3.41
CA PHE A 162 -7.47 15.01 2.43
C PHE A 162 -6.26 14.44 3.15
N CYS A 163 -6.10 13.13 3.06
CA CYS A 163 -5.06 12.35 3.67
C CYS A 163 -3.90 12.18 2.70
N ARG A 164 -2.76 12.81 3.01
CA ARG A 164 -1.49 12.46 2.36
C ARG A 164 -0.84 11.32 3.12
N HIS A 165 -0.64 10.20 2.46
CA HIS A 165 0.12 9.08 2.99
C HIS A 165 1.18 8.66 1.99
N SER A 166 2.02 7.72 2.41
CA SER A 166 3.09 7.21 1.57
C SER A 166 3.27 5.73 1.78
N SER A 167 3.29 4.98 0.69
CA SER A 167 3.76 3.60 0.63
C SER A 167 5.24 3.58 0.21
N GLY A 168 5.93 2.46 0.42
CA GLY A 168 7.35 2.34 0.14
C GLY A 168 7.76 0.93 -0.21
N CYS A 169 8.67 0.78 -1.16
CA CYS A 169 9.14 -0.51 -1.66
C CYS A 169 10.40 -1.05 -0.96
N TYR A 170 11.10 -0.25 -0.15
CA TYR A 170 12.24 -0.69 0.67
C TYR A 170 12.51 0.25 1.84
N THR A 171 13.18 -0.28 2.87
CA THR A 171 13.62 0.51 4.03
C THR A 171 15.02 0.08 4.46
N PHE A 172 15.84 1.04 4.86
CA PHE A 172 17.11 0.83 5.52
C PHE A 172 17.02 1.20 6.99
N HIS A 173 17.48 0.33 7.87
CA HIS A 173 17.49 0.54 9.31
C HIS A 173 18.91 0.46 9.83
N HIS A 174 19.28 1.39 10.71
CA HIS A 174 20.43 1.18 11.57
C HIS A 174 20.19 -0.06 12.44
N ARG A 175 21.21 -0.89 12.67
CA ARG A 175 21.06 -2.18 13.37
C ARG A 175 20.41 -2.07 14.75
N ASP A 176 20.66 -0.97 15.45
CA ASP A 176 20.13 -0.72 16.80
C ASP A 176 18.67 -0.21 16.81
N PHE A 177 18.05 -0.03 15.64
CA PHE A 177 16.74 0.63 15.49
C PHE A 177 15.72 -0.21 14.69
N THR A 178 15.77 -1.54 14.81
CA THR A 178 14.90 -2.46 14.03
C THR A 178 13.58 -2.83 14.72
N ASP A 179 13.48 -2.76 16.06
CA ASP A 179 12.42 -3.41 16.86
C ASP A 179 11.52 -2.45 17.67
N GLY A 180 11.33 -1.20 17.25
CA GLY A 180 10.61 -0.21 18.09
C GLY A 180 11.49 0.40 19.18
N GLU A 181 12.78 0.12 19.11
CA GLU A 181 13.83 0.54 20.06
C GLU A 181 14.05 2.06 20.10
N TRP A 182 13.46 2.81 19.16
CA TRP A 182 13.39 4.28 19.13
C TRP A 182 13.01 4.89 20.48
N SER A 183 12.01 4.29 21.13
CA SER A 183 11.50 4.73 22.42
C SER A 183 12.52 4.60 23.55
N ARG A 184 13.45 3.63 23.47
CA ARG A 184 14.55 3.49 24.44
C ARG A 184 15.53 4.66 24.37
N TYR A 185 15.63 5.29 23.21
CA TYR A 185 16.49 6.45 22.97
C TYR A 185 15.71 7.78 23.03
N ASN A 186 14.45 7.76 23.49
CA ASN A 186 13.56 8.93 23.53
C ASN A 186 13.36 9.61 22.16
N LEU A 187 13.43 8.82 21.08
CA LEU A 187 13.22 9.29 19.71
C LEU A 187 11.82 8.92 19.22
N ALA A 188 11.21 9.81 18.44
CA ALA A 188 9.95 9.49 17.77
C ALA A 188 10.20 8.64 16.51
N MET A 189 9.23 7.79 16.12
CA MET A 189 9.35 6.91 14.95
C MET A 189 9.64 7.66 13.63
N ASN A 190 9.25 8.94 13.52
CA ASN A 190 9.49 9.77 12.34
C ASN A 190 10.78 10.61 12.44
N GLU A 191 11.45 10.59 13.57
CA GLU A 191 12.65 11.36 13.81
C GLU A 191 13.85 10.75 13.08
N ARG A 192 14.67 11.59 12.44
CA ARG A 192 15.83 11.18 11.64
C ARG A 192 15.52 10.09 10.59
N ASN A 193 14.29 10.09 10.07
CA ASN A 193 13.88 9.24 8.95
C ASN A 193 14.02 10.01 7.64
N TYR A 194 15.02 9.68 6.84
CA TYR A 194 15.16 10.23 5.49
C TYR A 194 14.16 9.54 4.55
N ARG A 195 13.21 10.31 4.03
CA ARG A 195 12.18 9.83 3.10
C ARG A 195 12.63 10.10 1.67
N LEU A 196 12.98 9.05 0.94
CA LEU A 196 13.43 9.12 -0.44
C LEU A 196 12.25 8.94 -1.40
N GLN A 197 11.94 9.96 -2.20
CA GLN A 197 10.87 9.86 -3.18
C GLN A 197 11.25 8.89 -4.31
N VAL A 198 10.40 7.90 -4.56
CA VAL A 198 10.45 7.02 -5.73
C VAL A 198 9.20 7.21 -6.57
N ASP A 199 9.22 6.72 -7.81
CA ASP A 199 8.07 6.77 -8.70
C ASP A 199 7.12 5.58 -8.49
N ALA A 200 5.94 5.65 -9.12
CA ALA A 200 4.92 4.61 -9.01
C ALA A 200 5.36 3.27 -9.60
N ARG A 201 6.26 3.26 -10.59
CA ARG A 201 6.78 2.06 -11.22
C ARG A 201 7.68 1.31 -10.25
N GLU A 202 8.65 1.98 -9.63
CA GLU A 202 9.52 1.42 -8.59
C GLU A 202 8.75 0.88 -7.38
N ASN A 203 7.56 1.43 -7.13
CA ASN A 203 6.69 1.06 -6.01
C ASN A 203 5.56 0.08 -6.39
N THR A 204 5.58 -0.48 -7.61
CA THR A 204 4.64 -1.53 -8.00
C THR A 204 4.94 -2.81 -7.22
N ASP A 205 3.97 -3.27 -6.42
CA ASP A 205 4.03 -4.52 -5.65
C ASP A 205 3.29 -5.65 -6.41
N VAL A 206 3.93 -6.81 -6.54
CA VAL A 206 3.32 -8.01 -7.12
C VAL A 206 2.72 -8.82 -5.99
N ASP A 207 1.40 -8.92 -5.90
CA ASP A 207 0.72 -9.64 -4.82
C ASP A 207 -0.37 -10.60 -5.31
N THR A 208 -1.09 -10.22 -6.36
CA THR A 208 -2.12 -11.03 -7.01
C THR A 208 -1.71 -11.42 -8.43
N GLN A 209 -2.55 -12.23 -9.09
CA GLN A 209 -2.41 -12.50 -10.52
C GLN A 209 -2.56 -11.23 -11.35
N GLU A 210 -3.44 -10.30 -10.97
CA GLU A 210 -3.60 -9.04 -11.71
C GLU A 210 -2.34 -8.17 -11.64
N ASP A 211 -1.72 -8.07 -10.46
CA ASP A 211 -0.45 -7.33 -10.30
C ASP A 211 0.67 -7.95 -11.14
N PHE A 212 0.68 -9.28 -11.25
CA PHE A 212 1.65 -9.99 -12.06
C PHE A 212 1.47 -9.72 -13.56
N GLU A 213 0.23 -9.74 -14.06
CA GLU A 213 -0.06 -9.38 -15.46
C GLU A 213 0.22 -7.89 -15.73
N LEU A 214 -0.09 -7.00 -14.80
CA LEU A 214 0.31 -5.59 -14.88
C LEU A 214 1.84 -5.49 -14.96
N SER A 215 2.55 -6.18 -14.09
CA SER A 215 4.01 -6.17 -14.07
C SER A 215 4.61 -6.68 -15.38
N LYS A 216 4.03 -7.70 -16.03
CA LYS A 216 4.48 -8.12 -17.37
C LYS A 216 4.41 -6.97 -18.37
N ARG A 217 3.31 -6.22 -18.41
CA ARG A 217 3.17 -5.03 -19.26
C ARG A 217 4.23 -3.99 -18.91
N LEU A 218 4.51 -3.79 -17.61
CA LEU A 218 5.49 -2.82 -17.14
C LEU A 218 6.96 -3.16 -17.46
N THR A 219 7.26 -4.40 -17.86
CA THR A 219 8.63 -4.78 -18.28
C THR A 219 9.05 -4.11 -19.58
N SER A 220 8.10 -3.79 -20.47
CA SER A 220 8.34 -3.10 -21.75
C SER A 220 8.07 -1.60 -21.70
N VAL A 221 7.64 -1.07 -20.55
CA VAL A 221 7.16 0.30 -20.36
C VAL A 221 8.21 1.10 -19.60
N ARG A 222 8.49 2.32 -20.07
CA ARG A 222 9.45 3.22 -19.42
C ARG A 222 8.79 4.11 -18.39
N GLU A 223 7.59 4.60 -18.70
CA GLU A 223 6.90 5.59 -17.87
C GLU A 223 5.47 5.15 -17.56
N ILE A 224 5.05 5.39 -16.31
CA ILE A 224 3.67 5.21 -15.84
C ILE A 224 3.15 6.61 -15.54
N GLU A 225 2.19 7.08 -16.33
CA GLU A 225 1.56 8.38 -16.12
C GLU A 225 0.07 8.21 -15.79
N PRO A 226 -0.50 9.01 -14.89
CA PRO A 226 -1.95 9.06 -14.72
C PRO A 226 -2.61 9.49 -16.03
N ARG A 227 -3.59 8.71 -16.50
CA ARG A 227 -4.44 9.11 -17.62
C ARG A 227 -5.23 10.35 -17.19
N PRO A 228 -5.19 11.46 -17.94
CA PRO A 228 -5.93 12.66 -17.60
C PRO A 228 -7.42 12.36 -17.41
N LEU A 229 -8.05 12.97 -16.41
CA LEU A 229 -9.49 12.86 -16.20
C LEU A 229 -10.24 13.96 -16.97
N VAL A 230 -11.40 13.62 -17.50
CA VAL A 230 -12.33 14.54 -18.15
C VAL A 230 -13.59 14.59 -17.31
N LEU A 231 -13.99 15.80 -16.93
CA LEU A 231 -15.23 16.07 -16.22
C LEU A 231 -16.33 16.33 -17.25
N HIS A 232 -17.41 15.56 -17.16
CA HIS A 232 -18.61 15.69 -17.96
C HIS A 232 -19.79 16.12 -17.09
N GLU A 233 -20.75 16.81 -17.71
CA GLU A 233 -22.03 17.10 -17.10
C GLU A 233 -23.11 16.23 -17.76
N ALA A 234 -23.83 15.44 -16.97
CA ALA A 234 -24.87 14.54 -17.44
C ALA A 234 -26.13 14.69 -16.55
N GLY A 235 -27.03 15.58 -16.95
CA GLY A 235 -28.22 15.91 -16.16
C GLY A 235 -27.84 16.39 -14.75
N PRO A 236 -28.32 15.73 -13.68
CA PRO A 236 -28.00 16.10 -12.29
C PRO A 236 -26.64 15.57 -11.83
N TRP A 237 -25.81 14.97 -12.69
CA TRP A 237 -24.53 14.38 -12.33
C TRP A 237 -23.34 15.14 -12.93
N PHE A 238 -22.29 15.26 -12.14
CA PHE A 238 -20.91 15.39 -12.60
C PHE A 238 -20.32 14.00 -12.78
N VAL A 239 -19.71 13.74 -13.93
CA VAL A 239 -19.17 12.43 -14.29
C VAL A 239 -17.70 12.61 -14.65
N SER A 240 -16.80 12.10 -13.80
CA SER A 240 -15.36 12.10 -14.04
C SER A 240 -14.95 10.76 -14.65
N LEU A 241 -14.33 10.80 -15.83
CA LEU A 241 -13.88 9.63 -16.57
C LEU A 241 -12.45 9.80 -17.07
N PRO A 242 -11.69 8.72 -17.28
CA PRO A 242 -10.40 8.81 -17.95
C PRO A 242 -10.56 9.28 -19.41
N LYS A 243 -9.63 10.12 -19.86
CA LYS A 243 -9.60 10.64 -21.23
C LYS A 243 -9.60 9.49 -22.25
N GLY A 244 -10.62 9.49 -23.11
CA GLY A 244 -10.85 8.50 -24.16
C GLY A 244 -12.03 7.56 -23.90
N VAL A 245 -12.57 7.54 -22.67
CA VAL A 245 -13.80 6.78 -22.37
C VAL A 245 -15.02 7.55 -22.93
N PRO A 246 -15.87 6.94 -23.77
CA PRO A 246 -17.10 7.57 -24.25
C PRO A 246 -18.12 7.72 -23.11
N LEU A 247 -18.67 8.92 -22.96
CA LEU A 247 -19.65 9.23 -21.91
C LEU A 247 -20.94 8.42 -22.10
N GLU A 248 -21.45 8.31 -23.34
CA GLU A 248 -22.67 7.57 -23.61
C GLU A 248 -22.57 6.09 -23.22
N ASP A 249 -21.46 5.43 -23.53
CA ASP A 249 -21.25 4.02 -23.23
C ASP A 249 -21.17 3.79 -21.71
N PHE A 250 -20.47 4.69 -21.01
CA PHE A 250 -20.40 4.66 -19.56
C PHE A 250 -21.78 4.83 -18.91
N LEU A 251 -22.56 5.84 -19.33
CA LEU A 251 -23.91 6.08 -18.80
C LEU A 251 -24.87 4.93 -19.13
N ALA A 252 -24.76 4.33 -20.33
CA ALA A 252 -25.53 3.16 -20.72
C ALA A 252 -25.21 1.96 -19.82
N PHE A 253 -23.95 1.75 -19.46
CA PHE A 253 -23.53 0.72 -18.50
C PHE A 253 -24.08 0.97 -17.08
N ILE A 254 -24.05 2.21 -16.59
CA ILE A 254 -24.65 2.55 -15.29
C ILE A 254 -26.15 2.21 -15.29
N GLY A 255 -26.84 2.59 -16.37
CA GLY A 255 -28.25 2.34 -16.60
C GLY A 255 -29.19 3.37 -15.96
N PRO A 256 -30.39 3.57 -16.53
CA PRO A 256 -31.31 4.64 -16.12
C PRO A 256 -31.83 4.46 -14.70
N ALA A 257 -32.01 3.23 -14.22
CA ALA A 257 -32.48 2.96 -12.86
C ALA A 257 -31.53 3.51 -11.78
N ARG A 258 -30.22 3.36 -11.97
CA ARG A 258 -29.22 3.90 -11.04
C ARG A 258 -29.05 5.41 -11.18
N LEU A 259 -29.27 5.96 -12.37
CA LEU A 259 -29.17 7.42 -12.59
C LEU A 259 -30.40 8.21 -12.11
N ALA A 260 -31.52 7.52 -11.82
CA ALA A 260 -32.82 8.13 -11.54
C ALA A 260 -32.85 8.99 -10.25
N ASP A 261 -32.11 8.58 -9.22
CA ASP A 261 -32.08 9.28 -7.93
C ASP A 261 -30.69 9.88 -7.66
N PRO A 262 -30.49 11.19 -7.89
CA PRO A 262 -29.27 11.90 -7.54
C PRO A 262 -29.16 12.23 -6.05
N GLY A 263 -30.23 12.05 -5.26
CA GLY A 263 -30.20 12.24 -3.80
C GLY A 263 -29.44 11.13 -3.07
N GLN A 264 -29.27 9.97 -3.71
CA GLN A 264 -28.53 8.83 -3.19
C GLN A 264 -27.16 8.70 -3.88
N PRO A 265 -26.06 8.49 -3.13
CA PRO A 265 -24.75 8.24 -3.75
C PRO A 265 -24.80 7.06 -4.73
N LEU A 266 -23.96 7.12 -5.76
CA LEU A 266 -23.71 6.02 -6.67
C LEU A 266 -22.21 5.72 -6.64
N LEU A 267 -21.85 4.57 -6.09
CA LEU A 267 -20.46 4.23 -5.82
C LEU A 267 -19.90 3.31 -6.90
N ILE A 268 -18.65 3.55 -7.24
CA ILE A 268 -17.83 2.66 -8.05
C ILE A 268 -16.67 2.25 -7.16
N LEU A 269 -16.78 1.06 -6.59
CA LEU A 269 -15.88 0.59 -5.54
C LEU A 269 -14.82 -0.36 -6.09
N GLU A 270 -13.60 -0.21 -5.60
CA GLU A 270 -12.54 -1.21 -5.72
C GLU A 270 -12.09 -1.67 -4.33
N LYS A 271 -11.50 -2.86 -4.24
CA LYS A 271 -10.90 -3.30 -2.99
C LYS A 271 -9.75 -2.35 -2.63
N ALA A 272 -9.80 -1.77 -1.44
CA ALA A 272 -8.77 -0.85 -1.01
C ALA A 272 -7.44 -1.59 -0.79
N PRO A 273 -6.30 -1.04 -1.26
CA PRO A 273 -5.00 -1.64 -1.02
C PRO A 273 -4.76 -1.74 0.49
N GLN A 274 -4.39 -2.92 0.95
CA GLN A 274 -4.08 -3.14 2.36
C GLN A 274 -2.62 -2.77 2.61
N PRO A 275 -2.31 -2.02 3.68
CA PRO A 275 -3.23 -1.64 4.74
C PRO A 275 -3.74 -0.20 4.57
N VAL A 276 -5.06 -0.02 4.45
CA VAL A 276 -5.69 1.31 4.41
C VAL A 276 -5.21 2.15 5.60
N PHE A 277 -5.02 1.51 6.76
CA PHE A 277 -4.07 1.93 7.78
C PHE A 277 -3.57 0.67 8.49
N GLN A 278 -2.26 0.39 8.44
CA GLN A 278 -1.69 -0.44 9.50
C GLN A 278 -1.70 0.50 10.71
N PHE A 279 -2.70 0.37 11.59
CA PHE A 279 -2.62 1.00 12.91
C PHE A 279 -1.46 0.35 13.66
N ARG A 280 -0.24 0.80 13.38
CA ARG A 280 0.86 0.64 14.31
C ARG A 280 0.53 1.54 15.49
N PHE A 281 0.44 0.92 16.66
CA PHE A 281 0.18 1.55 17.94
C PHE A 281 0.75 2.97 17.99
N TYR A 282 -0.08 3.94 18.35
CA TYR A 282 0.33 5.34 18.55
C TYR A 282 1.37 5.41 19.68
N GLU A 283 2.65 5.35 19.33
CA GLU A 283 3.74 5.22 20.30
C GLU A 283 4.04 6.51 21.08
N SER A 284 3.63 7.67 20.58
CA SER A 284 4.02 8.99 21.11
C SER A 284 2.92 9.78 21.81
N SER A 285 1.72 9.23 21.99
CA SER A 285 0.67 9.95 22.73
C SER A 285 0.82 9.72 24.25
N PRO A 286 0.77 10.77 25.10
CA PRO A 286 0.64 10.64 26.55
C PRO A 286 -0.57 9.77 26.95
N MET A 287 -1.58 9.67 26.07
CA MET A 287 -2.73 8.77 26.18
C MET A 287 -2.36 7.29 26.17
N ARG A 288 -1.15 6.87 25.76
CA ARG A 288 -0.77 5.46 25.61
C ARG A 288 -0.83 4.70 26.95
N LYS A 289 -0.39 5.32 28.04
CA LYS A 289 -0.52 4.73 29.40
C LYS A 289 -1.98 4.53 29.78
N TYR A 290 -2.84 5.43 29.32
CA TYR A 290 -4.28 5.33 29.51
C TYR A 290 -4.83 4.18 28.65
N LEU A 291 -4.61 4.17 27.33
CA LEU A 291 -5.14 3.18 26.38
C LEU A 291 -4.57 1.75 26.52
N ALA A 292 -3.41 1.58 27.16
CA ALA A 292 -2.78 0.27 27.39
C ALA A 292 -3.10 -0.36 28.75
N CYS A 293 -3.97 0.25 29.57
CA CYS A 293 -4.42 -0.36 30.82
C CYS A 293 -5.69 -1.20 30.59
N GLN A 294 -5.89 -2.28 31.38
CA GLN A 294 -7.09 -3.13 31.30
C GLN A 294 -8.40 -2.34 31.40
N THR A 295 -8.39 -1.22 32.13
CA THR A 295 -9.53 -0.31 32.22
C THR A 295 -9.84 0.37 30.89
N ALA A 296 -8.84 0.83 30.15
CA ALA A 296 -9.07 1.42 28.83
C ALA A 296 -9.35 0.38 27.75
N GLU A 297 -8.83 -0.85 27.84
CA GLU A 297 -9.26 -1.94 26.96
C GLU A 297 -10.77 -2.24 27.15
N ARG A 298 -11.30 -2.10 28.38
CA ARG A 298 -12.74 -2.18 28.65
C ARG A 298 -13.54 -0.98 28.14
N LEU A 299 -12.91 0.19 28.00
CA LEU A 299 -13.55 1.43 27.52
C LEU A 299 -13.45 1.60 26.00
N MET A 300 -12.37 1.10 25.39
CA MET A 300 -12.22 0.94 23.96
C MET A 300 -13.16 -0.18 23.54
N ARG A 301 -14.41 0.17 23.25
CA ARG A 301 -15.30 -0.75 22.53
C ARG A 301 -14.57 -1.08 21.22
N PRO A 302 -14.09 -2.33 21.01
CA PRO A 302 -13.70 -2.72 19.67
C PRO A 302 -14.91 -2.38 18.80
N SER A 303 -14.72 -1.71 17.66
CA SER A 303 -15.84 -1.65 16.72
C SER A 303 -16.30 -3.09 16.53
N GLU A 304 -17.61 -3.35 16.56
CA GLU A 304 -18.18 -4.70 16.40
C GLU A 304 -17.69 -5.40 15.11
N LEU A 305 -17.04 -4.64 14.22
CA LEU A 305 -16.44 -5.01 12.95
C LEU A 305 -15.02 -5.60 13.03
N VAL A 306 -14.30 -5.47 14.16
CA VAL A 306 -12.91 -5.95 14.27
C VAL A 306 -12.88 -7.42 14.71
N VAL A 307 -12.45 -8.30 13.80
CA VAL A 307 -12.21 -9.70 14.14
C VAL A 307 -10.82 -9.83 14.75
N LYS A 308 -10.75 -10.25 16.01
CA LYS A 308 -9.49 -10.56 16.69
C LYS A 308 -9.00 -11.94 16.25
N THR A 309 -7.90 -11.99 15.52
CA THR A 309 -7.07 -13.20 15.35
C THR A 309 -5.80 -13.05 16.19
N GLN A 310 -5.08 -14.13 16.48
CA GLN A 310 -3.92 -14.11 17.39
C GLN A 310 -2.85 -13.07 17.02
N ASN A 311 -2.72 -12.70 15.74
CA ASN A 311 -1.66 -11.82 15.24
C ASN A 311 -2.16 -10.57 14.49
N MET A 312 -3.47 -10.42 14.26
CA MET A 312 -4.04 -9.27 13.54
C MET A 312 -5.44 -8.92 14.05
N GLN A 313 -5.68 -7.61 14.20
CA GLN A 313 -7.02 -7.05 14.15
C GLN A 313 -7.40 -6.95 12.67
N LEU A 314 -8.29 -7.82 12.22
CA LEU A 314 -8.80 -7.76 10.86
C LEU A 314 -9.93 -6.73 10.85
N LEU A 315 -9.69 -5.65 10.10
CA LEU A 315 -10.77 -4.77 9.66
C LEU A 315 -11.66 -5.55 8.68
N PRO A 316 -12.97 -5.22 8.62
CA PRO A 316 -13.80 -5.72 7.53
C PRO A 316 -13.17 -5.37 6.19
N THR A 317 -13.48 -6.15 5.15
CA THR A 317 -13.04 -5.84 3.80
C THR A 317 -13.36 -4.38 3.49
N THR A 318 -12.31 -3.61 3.28
CA THR A 318 -12.41 -2.17 3.03
C THR A 318 -12.37 -1.96 1.54
N TYR A 319 -13.30 -1.15 1.06
CA TYR A 319 -13.41 -0.72 -0.32
C TYR A 319 -13.06 0.76 -0.42
N ARG A 320 -12.58 1.18 -1.58
CA ARG A 320 -12.32 2.57 -1.90
C ARG A 320 -13.16 2.98 -3.11
N GLN A 321 -13.77 4.14 -3.08
CA GLN A 321 -14.36 4.77 -4.26
C GLN A 321 -13.26 5.04 -5.28
N ASN A 322 -13.48 4.62 -6.53
CA ASN A 322 -12.51 4.81 -7.58
C ASN A 322 -12.36 6.31 -7.92
N GLU A 323 -11.11 6.73 -8.09
CA GLU A 323 -10.77 8.14 -8.33
C GLU A 323 -10.95 8.54 -9.79
N SER A 324 -10.94 7.57 -10.72
CA SER A 324 -10.95 7.81 -12.15
C SER A 324 -12.32 7.66 -12.81
N TYR A 325 -13.16 6.76 -12.28
CA TYR A 325 -14.55 6.54 -12.69
C TYR A 325 -15.47 6.94 -11.53
N ARG A 326 -16.03 8.16 -11.59
CA ARG A 326 -16.80 8.71 -10.47
C ARG A 326 -18.01 9.48 -10.97
N LEU A 327 -19.17 9.23 -10.36
CA LEU A 327 -20.35 10.08 -10.47
C LEU A 327 -20.51 10.86 -9.16
N THR A 328 -20.83 12.15 -9.26
CA THR A 328 -21.11 13.00 -8.11
C THR A 328 -22.34 13.82 -8.43
N ALA A 329 -23.36 13.76 -7.58
CA ALA A 329 -24.55 14.55 -7.77
C ALA A 329 -24.19 16.04 -7.72
N LYS A 330 -24.72 16.81 -8.67
CA LYS A 330 -24.69 18.26 -8.62
C LYS A 330 -25.47 18.70 -7.40
N ALA A 331 -24.96 19.72 -6.71
CA ALA A 331 -25.73 20.34 -5.65
C ALA A 331 -27.09 20.78 -6.22
N PRO A 332 -28.20 20.63 -5.46
CA PRO A 332 -29.51 21.06 -5.93
C PRO A 332 -29.44 22.52 -6.39
N ASN A 333 -30.04 22.80 -7.55
CA ASN A 333 -30.00 24.11 -8.23
C ASN A 333 -30.17 25.26 -7.23
N GLY A 334 -29.08 26.02 -6.98
CA GLY A 334 -29.09 27.16 -6.05
C GLY A 334 -27.85 27.25 -5.14
N ALA A 335 -27.09 26.17 -4.97
CA ALA A 335 -25.80 26.23 -4.25
C ALA A 335 -24.71 26.87 -5.14
N THR A 336 -24.74 28.18 -5.31
CA THR A 336 -23.75 28.94 -6.09
C THR A 336 -22.51 29.32 -5.29
N GLN A 337 -22.51 29.12 -3.97
CA GLN A 337 -21.38 29.35 -3.09
C GLN A 337 -21.01 28.07 -2.35
N ILE A 338 -19.86 27.52 -2.71
CA ILE A 338 -19.15 26.59 -1.83
C ILE A 338 -18.55 27.46 -0.73
N GLU A 339 -19.21 27.56 0.42
CA GLU A 339 -18.61 28.25 1.56
C GLU A 339 -17.38 27.45 2.03
N PRO A 340 -16.19 28.08 2.12
CA PRO A 340 -15.03 27.42 2.67
C PRO A 340 -15.31 27.00 4.11
N VAL A 341 -15.22 25.71 4.41
CA VAL A 341 -15.30 25.25 5.80
C VAL A 341 -14.02 25.69 6.50
N SER A 342 -14.14 26.40 7.63
CA SER A 342 -12.94 26.77 8.39
C SER A 342 -12.27 25.52 8.95
N LYS A 343 -10.94 25.54 9.09
CA LYS A 343 -10.19 24.42 9.67
C LYS A 343 -10.68 24.06 11.07
N GLU A 344 -11.11 25.04 11.85
CA GLU A 344 -11.70 24.85 13.18
C GLU A 344 -13.08 24.20 13.08
N ALA A 345 -13.93 24.60 12.13
CA ALA A 345 -15.22 23.96 11.90
C ALA A 345 -15.04 22.47 11.50
N MET A 346 -14.03 22.14 10.68
CA MET A 346 -13.72 20.74 10.35
C MET A 346 -13.31 19.89 11.56
N LEU A 347 -12.73 20.50 12.60
CA LEU A 347 -12.24 19.79 13.80
C LEU A 347 -13.30 19.62 14.89
N HIS A 348 -14.40 20.39 14.84
CA HIS A 348 -15.36 20.51 15.95
C HIS A 348 -16.79 20.05 15.62
N ILE A 349 -17.07 19.61 14.39
CA ILE A 349 -18.38 19.04 14.07
C ILE A 349 -18.40 17.58 14.59
N PRO A 350 -19.35 17.22 15.47
CA PRO A 350 -19.47 15.85 15.97
C PRO A 350 -19.73 14.88 14.80
N ALA A 351 -19.12 13.69 14.85
CA ALA A 351 -19.55 12.59 14.01
C ALA A 351 -21.04 12.33 14.28
N THR A 352 -21.92 12.64 13.34
CA THR A 352 -23.35 12.39 13.47
C THR A 352 -23.66 10.95 13.10
N ASP A 353 -24.37 10.22 13.97
CA ASP A 353 -24.75 8.80 13.80
C ASP A 353 -25.83 8.57 12.70
N THR A 354 -26.07 9.55 11.83
CA THR A 354 -27.26 9.61 10.95
C THR A 354 -27.01 9.24 9.49
N GLU A 355 -25.82 8.74 9.13
CA GLU A 355 -25.57 8.34 7.75
C GLU A 355 -26.17 6.97 7.44
N GLU A 356 -27.22 6.98 6.62
CA GLU A 356 -27.85 5.78 6.08
C GLU A 356 -26.87 4.96 5.23
N ALA A 357 -27.05 3.64 5.21
CA ALA A 357 -26.26 2.77 4.35
C ALA A 357 -26.60 3.04 2.88
N ILE A 358 -25.58 3.07 2.02
CA ILE A 358 -25.74 3.16 0.58
C ILE A 358 -26.14 1.77 0.07
N ALA A 359 -27.34 1.65 -0.47
CA ALA A 359 -27.92 0.37 -0.86
C ALA A 359 -27.04 -0.39 -1.88
N HIS A 360 -27.11 -1.72 -1.87
CA HIS A 360 -26.28 -2.58 -2.71
C HIS A 360 -26.45 -2.32 -4.21
N ASP A 361 -27.65 -1.96 -4.66
CA ASP A 361 -27.95 -1.62 -6.06
C ASP A 361 -27.35 -0.27 -6.51
N ARG A 362 -26.91 0.54 -5.55
CA ARG A 362 -26.17 1.81 -5.73
C ARG A 362 -24.65 1.62 -5.75
N VAL A 363 -24.17 0.37 -5.74
CA VAL A 363 -22.75 0.05 -5.79
C VAL A 363 -22.45 -0.75 -7.05
N ILE A 364 -21.41 -0.34 -7.75
CA ILE A 364 -20.83 -1.06 -8.87
C ILE A 364 -19.38 -1.36 -8.51
N PHE A 365 -18.95 -2.61 -8.69
CA PHE A 365 -17.57 -2.99 -8.46
C PHE A 365 -16.71 -2.75 -9.70
N MET A 366 -15.49 -2.27 -9.51
CA MET A 366 -14.53 -2.03 -10.60
C MET A 366 -14.26 -3.29 -11.43
N GLU A 367 -14.39 -4.48 -10.85
CA GLU A 367 -14.31 -5.77 -11.52
C GLU A 367 -15.37 -5.95 -12.62
N GLU A 368 -16.54 -5.34 -12.47
CA GLU A 368 -17.58 -5.34 -13.51
C GLU A 368 -17.28 -4.33 -14.62
N LEU A 369 -16.76 -3.16 -14.23
CA LEU A 369 -16.39 -2.09 -15.15
C LEU A 369 -15.21 -2.49 -16.04
N ARG A 370 -14.21 -3.18 -15.49
CA ARG A 370 -13.01 -3.69 -16.22
C ARG A 370 -13.35 -4.65 -17.36
N LYS A 371 -14.56 -5.20 -17.39
CA LYS A 371 -15.04 -6.12 -18.45
C LYS A 371 -15.65 -5.38 -19.64
N GLN A 372 -15.91 -4.08 -19.51
CA GLN A 372 -16.57 -3.29 -20.54
C GLN A 372 -15.59 -2.91 -21.65
N GLN A 373 -16.07 -2.86 -22.91
CA GLN A 373 -15.21 -2.53 -24.05
C GLN A 373 -14.67 -1.09 -24.00
N PHE A 374 -15.42 -0.18 -23.40
CA PHE A 374 -15.00 1.22 -23.24
C PHE A 374 -14.00 1.43 -22.09
N TYR A 375 -13.74 0.41 -21.27
CA TYR A 375 -12.86 0.56 -20.12
C TYR A 375 -11.44 0.87 -20.56
N LEU A 376 -10.90 1.96 -20.02
CA LEU A 376 -9.50 2.33 -20.14
C LEU A 376 -8.82 2.28 -18.77
N ASP A 377 -7.60 1.77 -18.75
CA ASP A 377 -6.75 1.77 -17.56
C ASP A 377 -6.52 3.22 -17.09
N PRO A 378 -6.63 3.51 -15.77
CA PRO A 378 -6.37 4.84 -15.23
C PRO A 378 -4.91 5.29 -15.42
N PHE A 379 -4.01 4.41 -15.86
CA PHE A 379 -2.65 4.76 -16.20
C PHE A 379 -2.38 4.63 -17.71
N LEU A 380 -1.57 5.55 -18.22
CA LEU A 380 -0.90 5.44 -19.51
C LEU A 380 0.43 4.74 -19.28
N LEU A 381 0.66 3.70 -20.08
CA LEU A 381 1.88 2.92 -20.09
C LEU A 381 2.62 3.27 -21.39
N THR A 382 3.65 4.11 -21.31
CA THR A 382 4.40 4.63 -22.48
C THR A 382 5.85 4.18 -22.55
#